data_AF-A0A6N6T7G1-F1
#
_entry.id   AF-A0A6N6T7G1-F1
#
_cell.length_a   1.000
_cell.length_b   1.000
_cell.length_c   1.000
_cell.angle_alpha   90.00
_cell.angle_beta   90.00
_cell.angle_gamma   90.00
#
_symmetry.space_group_name_H-M   'P 1'
#
loop_
_entity.id
_entity.type
_entity.pdbx_description
1 polymer ?
#
loop_
_entity_poly.entity_id
_entity_poly.type
_entity_poly.pdbx_seq_one_letter_code
_entity_poly.pdbx_strand_id
1 'polypeptide(L)'
;MSRCLTALHVGNFKAFADTQRIPLKPITLIFGPNSAGKSSFIHSLALAHEAQFGRDKRSLARLDVYHTDIGGSSIDLGGFRQYVHRGQANRRVEWGAELTVANLGGRLAQLLAPVNTITVTLSLGIELDDQDRPKPGAEPKVEAIDISADNAELLRMSRRRSDAHGSLLRLDRLDAAHPVFRQVLKAIVESATTSEEMRPEDFEGANATIADLLPELQVRVEQLFPAAVELPKAEGAELSPVSLLFPISKGNRREDIAQAIRFYLPRAINDLVKGLSEVLADELKRLQYLGPLRSFPPRHLAFAEYEDANWYAGGGYAWDVMRRDDQVREAVNSWLGSSKLQTRYKLVVRSLAAVDQLQEPIANALESIPTDALGLKAKFFDEQEPVSVDDGTYLTRPDISHLVESIYPEIRDT
;
A
#
# COMPACT_ATOMS: atom_id res chain seq x y z
N MET A 1 8.99 12.16 12.34
CA MET A 1 7.73 12.27 11.58
C MET A 1 6.59 12.15 12.57
N SER A 2 5.67 13.12 12.61
CA SER A 2 4.42 12.98 13.38
C SER A 2 3.49 12.02 12.62
N ARG A 3 2.82 11.14 13.36
CA ARG A 3 1.89 10.13 12.81
C ARG A 3 0.51 10.75 12.65
N CYS A 4 -0.13 10.54 11.50
CA CYS A 4 -1.50 11.03 11.29
C CYS A 4 -2.53 10.04 11.84
N LEU A 5 -2.27 8.74 11.74
CA LEU A 5 -3.15 7.68 12.20
C LEU A 5 -3.21 7.56 13.73
N THR A 6 -4.41 7.68 14.30
CA THR A 6 -4.66 7.73 15.75
C THR A 6 -5.55 6.60 16.26
N ALA A 7 -6.41 6.02 15.42
CA ALA A 7 -7.20 4.85 15.76
C ALA A 7 -7.57 4.02 14.52
N LEU A 8 -7.95 2.77 14.75
CA LEU A 8 -8.51 1.87 13.73
C LEU A 8 -9.87 1.37 14.18
N HIS A 9 -10.78 1.24 13.22
CA HIS A 9 -12.12 0.69 13.43
C HIS A 9 -12.18 -0.68 12.76
N VAL A 10 -12.68 -1.68 13.47
CA VAL A 10 -12.81 -3.05 12.95
C VAL A 10 -14.13 -3.62 13.40
N GLY A 11 -14.99 -4.02 12.46
CA GLY A 11 -16.32 -4.57 12.74
C GLY A 11 -16.64 -5.77 11.87
N ASN A 12 -17.44 -6.68 12.41
CA ASN A 12 -17.87 -7.92 11.75
C ASN A 12 -16.69 -8.72 11.13
N PHE A 13 -15.52 -8.70 11.79
CA PHE A 13 -14.28 -9.30 11.30
C PHE A 13 -13.72 -10.32 12.29
N LYS A 14 -13.66 -11.59 11.90
CA LYS A 14 -13.18 -12.73 12.71
C LYS A 14 -13.82 -12.72 14.11
N ALA A 15 -13.08 -12.36 15.14
CA ALA A 15 -13.57 -12.33 16.52
C ALA A 15 -14.48 -11.10 16.83
N PHE A 16 -14.39 -10.03 16.04
CA PHE A 16 -15.17 -8.80 16.25
C PHE A 16 -16.56 -8.93 15.63
N ALA A 17 -17.61 -8.92 16.45
CA ALA A 17 -18.99 -8.88 15.97
C ALA A 17 -19.41 -7.44 15.63
N ASP A 18 -19.32 -6.56 16.62
CA ASP A 18 -19.62 -5.13 16.50
C ASP A 18 -18.35 -4.34 16.22
N THR A 19 -18.51 -3.19 15.56
CA THR A 19 -17.39 -2.30 15.25
C THR A 19 -16.75 -1.75 16.50
N GLN A 20 -15.46 -2.06 16.67
CA GLN A 20 -14.64 -1.59 17.79
C GLN A 20 -13.69 -0.50 17.33
N ARG A 21 -13.62 0.59 18.10
CA ARG A 21 -12.57 1.61 17.97
C ARG A 21 -11.35 1.24 18.80
N ILE A 22 -10.22 1.07 18.14
CA ILE A 22 -8.95 0.65 18.74
C ILE A 22 -7.97 1.82 18.65
N PRO A 23 -7.73 2.58 19.74
CA PRO A 23 -6.80 3.70 19.73
C PRO A 23 -5.36 3.22 19.58
N LEU A 24 -4.57 3.98 18.83
CA LEU A 24 -3.17 3.72 18.54
C LEU A 24 -2.28 4.74 19.27
N LYS A 25 -1.39 4.22 20.10
CA LYS A 25 -0.33 4.99 20.76
C LYS A 25 1.04 4.65 20.15
N PRO A 26 2.09 5.47 20.36
CA PRO A 26 3.44 5.18 19.88
C PRO A 26 3.91 3.76 20.23
N ILE A 27 3.54 3.28 21.42
CA ILE A 27 3.63 1.87 21.80
C ILE A 27 2.22 1.42 22.20
N THR A 28 1.70 0.43 21.49
CA THR A 28 0.37 -0.16 21.77
C THR A 28 0.57 -1.62 22.15
N LEU A 29 0.20 -1.99 23.37
CA LEU A 29 0.29 -3.35 23.89
C LEU A 29 -1.10 -4.00 23.88
N ILE A 30 -1.22 -5.16 23.25
CA ILE A 30 -2.49 -5.90 23.14
C ILE A 30 -2.34 -7.21 23.90
N PHE A 31 -3.07 -7.34 25.01
CA PHE A 31 -3.05 -8.50 25.89
C PHE A 31 -4.45 -9.05 26.12
N GLY A 32 -4.54 -10.32 26.50
CA GLY A 32 -5.80 -11.01 26.75
C GLY A 32 -5.68 -12.52 26.52
N PRO A 33 -6.70 -13.30 26.91
CA PRO A 33 -6.72 -14.76 26.73
C PRO A 33 -6.51 -15.21 25.28
N ASN A 34 -6.11 -16.47 25.10
CA ASN A 34 -6.07 -17.07 23.77
C ASN A 34 -7.46 -17.01 23.12
N SER A 35 -7.48 -16.78 21.81
CA SER A 35 -8.71 -16.64 21.03
C SER A 35 -9.62 -15.44 21.39
N ALA A 36 -9.15 -14.50 22.22
CA ALA A 36 -9.89 -13.26 22.53
C ALA A 36 -9.93 -12.21 21.39
N GLY A 37 -9.42 -12.53 20.20
CA GLY A 37 -9.44 -11.62 19.04
C GLY A 37 -8.19 -10.77 18.80
N LYS A 38 -7.12 -10.94 19.60
CA LYS A 38 -5.84 -10.21 19.42
C LYS A 38 -5.28 -10.33 18.00
N SER A 39 -5.24 -11.54 17.45
CA SER A 39 -4.77 -11.79 16.08
C SER A 39 -5.74 -11.25 15.04
N SER A 40 -7.04 -11.17 15.33
CA SER A 40 -8.04 -10.58 14.42
C SER A 40 -7.73 -9.12 14.12
N PHE A 41 -7.20 -8.36 15.09
CA PHE A 41 -6.78 -6.98 14.85
C PHE A 41 -5.56 -6.90 13.92
N ILE A 42 -4.54 -7.75 14.12
CA ILE A 42 -3.36 -7.80 13.25
C ILE A 42 -3.77 -8.24 11.83
N HIS A 43 -4.68 -9.21 11.74
CA HIS A 43 -5.22 -9.70 10.48
C HIS A 43 -6.01 -8.64 9.70
N SER A 44 -6.73 -7.72 10.38
CA SER A 44 -7.45 -6.66 9.68
C SER A 44 -6.51 -5.63 9.05
N LEU A 45 -5.37 -5.34 9.71
CA LEU A 45 -4.29 -4.54 9.14
C LEU A 45 -3.64 -5.21 7.94
N ALA A 46 -3.37 -6.51 8.04
CA ALA A 46 -2.81 -7.29 6.93
C ALA A 46 -3.76 -7.37 5.73
N LEU A 47 -5.06 -7.56 5.98
CA LEU A 47 -6.09 -7.50 4.93
C LEU A 47 -6.07 -6.14 4.23
N ALA A 48 -6.08 -5.05 4.99
CA ALA A 48 -6.10 -3.71 4.40
C ALA A 48 -4.84 -3.44 3.56
N HIS A 49 -3.67 -3.82 4.07
CA HIS A 49 -2.42 -3.67 3.34
C HIS A 49 -2.42 -4.48 2.04
N GLU A 50 -2.83 -5.75 2.09
CA GLU A 50 -2.91 -6.62 0.91
C GLU A 50 -3.92 -6.09 -0.11
N ALA A 51 -5.10 -5.66 0.33
CA ALA A 51 -6.13 -5.09 -0.53
C ALA A 51 -5.62 -3.84 -1.27
N GLN A 52 -4.81 -3.02 -0.61
CA GLN A 52 -4.26 -1.79 -1.17
C GLN A 52 -3.01 -2.03 -2.05
N PHE A 53 -2.06 -2.86 -1.61
CA PHE A 53 -0.73 -2.94 -2.22
C PHE A 53 -0.38 -4.28 -2.88
N GLY A 54 -1.21 -5.32 -2.70
CA GLY A 54 -0.95 -6.67 -3.23
C GLY A 54 -0.66 -6.67 -4.73
N ARG A 55 0.47 -7.27 -5.09
CA ARG A 55 1.09 -7.17 -6.44
C ARG A 55 0.42 -8.06 -7.50
N ASP A 56 -0.13 -9.21 -7.10
CA ASP A 56 -0.57 -10.26 -8.02
C ASP A 56 -2.07 -10.26 -8.39
N LYS A 57 -2.83 -9.26 -7.93
CA LYS A 57 -4.28 -9.21 -8.18
C LYS A 57 -4.66 -8.07 -9.11
N ARG A 58 -4.49 -8.28 -10.43
CA ARG A 58 -4.89 -7.32 -11.48
C ARG A 58 -6.40 -7.33 -11.81
N SER A 59 -7.22 -8.15 -11.15
CA SER A 59 -8.68 -8.07 -11.25
C SER A 59 -9.40 -8.56 -9.99
N LEU A 60 -10.41 -7.78 -9.58
CA LEU A 60 -11.65 -8.09 -8.85
C LEU A 60 -11.58 -8.83 -7.46
N ALA A 61 -10.59 -9.69 -7.17
CA ALA A 61 -10.54 -10.51 -5.94
C ALA A 61 -9.56 -9.97 -4.86
N ARG A 62 -9.32 -8.66 -4.81
CA ARG A 62 -8.40 -8.01 -3.84
C ARG A 62 -8.82 -8.21 -2.39
N LEU A 63 -10.11 -8.47 -2.17
CA LEU A 63 -10.67 -8.69 -0.83
C LEU A 63 -10.90 -10.18 -0.53
N ASP A 64 -10.78 -11.10 -1.49
CA ASP A 64 -10.77 -12.53 -1.20
C ASP A 64 -9.34 -12.99 -0.93
N VAL A 65 -8.86 -12.66 0.27
CA VAL A 65 -7.47 -12.83 0.66
C VAL A 65 -7.29 -14.08 1.49
N TYR A 66 -6.35 -14.94 1.07
CA TYR A 66 -5.93 -16.13 1.82
C TYR A 66 -4.60 -15.84 2.51
N HIS A 67 -3.57 -15.52 1.72
CA HIS A 67 -2.25 -15.09 2.22
C HIS A 67 -1.99 -13.63 1.89
N THR A 68 -1.08 -13.02 2.64
CA THR A 68 -0.73 -11.59 2.51
C THR A 68 0.76 -11.45 2.27
N ASP A 69 1.16 -10.48 1.44
CA ASP A 69 2.58 -10.20 1.16
C ASP A 69 3.36 -9.92 2.46
N ILE A 70 2.76 -9.15 3.37
CA ILE A 70 3.42 -8.79 4.65
C ILE A 70 3.48 -9.94 5.65
N GLY A 71 2.55 -10.88 5.57
CA GLY A 71 2.41 -11.97 6.53
C GLY A 71 2.98 -13.29 6.04
N GLY A 72 3.30 -13.40 4.75
CA GLY A 72 3.64 -14.67 4.11
C GLY A 72 2.64 -15.77 4.49
N SER A 73 3.18 -16.96 4.78
CA SER A 73 2.43 -18.10 5.33
C SER A 73 2.01 -17.96 6.80
N SER A 74 2.53 -16.96 7.53
CA SER A 74 2.22 -16.77 8.96
C SER A 74 0.84 -16.15 9.19
N ILE A 75 0.29 -15.47 8.19
CA ILE A 75 -1.07 -14.91 8.22
C ILE A 75 -1.91 -15.63 7.18
N ASP A 76 -2.85 -16.43 7.66
CA ASP A 76 -3.93 -16.99 6.85
C ASP A 76 -5.26 -16.29 7.20
N LEU A 77 -5.80 -15.59 6.21
CA LEU A 77 -7.09 -14.94 6.26
C LEU A 77 -8.22 -15.88 5.84
N GLY A 78 -7.93 -16.93 5.06
CA GLY A 78 -8.87 -17.96 4.64
C GLY A 78 -9.98 -17.53 3.68
N GLY A 79 -9.84 -16.36 3.05
CA GLY A 79 -10.84 -15.77 2.17
C GLY A 79 -11.95 -15.02 2.91
N PHE A 80 -12.83 -14.36 2.14
CA PHE A 80 -13.90 -13.47 2.64
C PHE A 80 -14.78 -14.13 3.69
N ARG A 81 -15.30 -15.33 3.38
CA ARG A 81 -16.20 -16.04 4.31
C ARG A 81 -15.52 -16.35 5.64
N GLN A 82 -14.21 -16.60 5.65
CA GLN A 82 -13.50 -16.99 6.86
C GLN A 82 -13.19 -15.79 7.75
N TYR A 83 -12.92 -14.63 7.16
CA TYR A 83 -12.68 -13.42 7.94
C TYR A 83 -13.96 -12.66 8.31
N VAL A 84 -15.11 -12.93 7.69
CA VAL A 84 -16.40 -12.40 8.16
C VAL A 84 -16.75 -13.05 9.50
N HIS A 85 -17.23 -12.26 10.46
CA HIS A 85 -17.62 -12.81 11.76
C HIS A 85 -18.67 -13.92 11.60
N ARG A 86 -18.35 -15.11 12.12
CA ARG A 86 -19.17 -16.34 11.99
C ARG A 86 -19.51 -16.73 10.55
N GLY A 87 -18.77 -16.24 9.56
CA GLY A 87 -19.04 -16.49 8.14
C GLY A 87 -20.39 -15.97 7.64
N GLN A 88 -20.99 -15.01 8.35
CA GLN A 88 -22.27 -14.40 7.99
C GLN A 88 -22.11 -13.43 6.82
N ALA A 89 -22.03 -13.96 5.59
CA ALA A 89 -21.76 -13.19 4.37
C ALA A 89 -22.82 -12.09 4.06
N ASN A 90 -24.00 -12.16 4.70
CA ASN A 90 -25.03 -11.13 4.65
C ASN A 90 -24.73 -9.88 5.50
N ARG A 91 -23.70 -9.94 6.34
CA ARG A 91 -23.21 -8.80 7.11
C ARG A 91 -21.96 -8.24 6.45
N ARG A 92 -21.86 -6.91 6.44
CA ARG A 92 -20.72 -6.18 5.89
C ARG A 92 -19.57 -6.18 6.89
N VAL A 93 -18.36 -6.37 6.39
CA VAL A 93 -17.13 -6.20 7.19
C VAL A 93 -16.81 -4.71 7.21
N GLU A 94 -16.50 -4.17 8.39
CA GLU A 94 -16.12 -2.78 8.54
C GLU A 94 -14.64 -2.66 8.86
N TRP A 95 -13.96 -1.81 8.11
CA TRP A 95 -12.60 -1.40 8.38
C TRP A 95 -12.53 0.12 8.31
N GLY A 96 -11.95 0.79 9.29
CA GLY A 96 -11.80 2.23 9.26
C GLY A 96 -10.54 2.72 9.95
N ALA A 97 -10.21 3.97 9.68
CA ALA A 97 -9.04 4.63 10.21
C ALA A 97 -9.39 6.07 10.60
N GLU A 98 -8.91 6.47 11.78
CA GLU A 98 -9.07 7.83 12.32
C GLU A 98 -7.74 8.58 12.22
N LEU A 99 -7.77 9.74 11.59
CA LEU A 99 -6.63 10.61 11.38
C LEU A 99 -6.79 11.90 12.20
N THR A 100 -5.69 12.39 12.76
CA THR A 100 -5.64 13.75 13.31
C THR A 100 -5.33 14.76 12.22
N VAL A 101 -6.12 15.84 12.15
CA VAL A 101 -5.98 16.90 11.13
C VAL A 101 -4.72 17.72 11.35
N ALA A 102 -4.27 17.88 12.59
CA ALA A 102 -3.11 18.70 12.94
C ALA A 102 -1.79 18.26 12.28
N ASN A 103 -1.70 16.99 11.87
CA ASN A 103 -0.51 16.43 11.20
C ASN A 103 -0.68 16.32 9.67
N LEU A 104 -1.83 16.73 9.12
CA LEU A 104 -2.05 16.77 7.68
C LEU A 104 -1.34 17.99 7.06
N GLY A 105 -0.99 17.88 5.78
CA GLY A 105 -0.34 18.95 5.03
C GLY A 105 -1.14 19.39 3.80
N GLY A 106 -0.68 20.48 3.19
CA GLY A 106 -1.16 20.95 1.89
C GLY A 106 -2.65 21.31 1.85
N ARG A 107 -3.28 21.06 0.70
CA ARG A 107 -4.69 21.40 0.45
C ARG A 107 -5.66 20.65 1.37
N LEU A 108 -5.35 19.41 1.73
CA LEU A 108 -6.18 18.60 2.61
C LEU A 108 -6.29 19.23 4.02
N ALA A 109 -5.19 19.73 4.56
CA ALA A 109 -5.18 20.43 5.84
C ALA A 109 -6.02 21.72 5.80
N GLN A 110 -6.01 22.45 4.67
CA GLN A 110 -6.82 23.66 4.50
C GLN A 110 -8.31 23.36 4.44
N LEU A 111 -8.71 22.29 3.72
CA LEU A 111 -10.10 21.83 3.65
C LEU A 111 -10.62 21.38 5.01
N LEU A 112 -9.78 20.72 5.80
CA LEU A 112 -10.14 20.14 7.09
C LEU A 112 -9.85 21.05 8.28
N ALA A 113 -9.38 22.28 8.06
CA ALA A 113 -9.06 23.23 9.13
C ALA A 113 -10.16 23.45 10.19
N PRO A 114 -11.47 23.35 9.87
CA PRO A 114 -12.53 23.48 10.88
C PRO A 114 -12.67 22.33 11.87
N VAL A 115 -11.97 21.21 11.68
CA VAL A 115 -12.16 19.98 12.45
C VAL A 115 -10.84 19.42 12.98
N ASN A 116 -10.92 18.56 14.01
CA ASN A 116 -9.74 18.02 14.68
C ASN A 116 -9.40 16.61 14.21
N THR A 117 -10.42 15.79 13.95
CA THR A 117 -10.26 14.41 13.49
C THR A 117 -11.11 14.14 12.27
N ILE A 118 -10.62 13.20 11.44
CA ILE A 118 -11.36 12.66 10.31
C ILE A 118 -11.27 11.14 10.33
N THR A 119 -12.42 10.48 10.16
CA THR A 119 -12.53 9.03 10.13
C THR A 119 -13.04 8.60 8.76
N VAL A 120 -12.31 7.68 8.14
CA VAL A 120 -12.71 7.01 6.90
C VAL A 120 -13.06 5.57 7.25
N THR A 121 -14.29 5.16 6.97
CA THR A 121 -14.79 3.80 7.22
C THR A 121 -15.22 3.16 5.90
N LEU A 122 -14.69 1.98 5.63
CA LEU A 122 -14.98 1.15 4.48
C LEU A 122 -15.89 0.01 4.91
N SER A 123 -16.96 -0.20 4.15
CA SER A 123 -17.83 -1.36 4.25
C SER A 123 -17.53 -2.33 3.11
N LEU A 124 -17.14 -3.55 3.44
CA LEU A 124 -16.84 -4.62 2.49
C LEU A 124 -18.00 -5.62 2.46
N GLY A 125 -18.38 -6.08 1.28
CA GLY A 125 -19.47 -7.02 1.09
C GLY A 125 -19.28 -7.89 -0.14
N ILE A 126 -20.22 -8.81 -0.35
CA ILE A 126 -20.27 -9.70 -1.50
C ILE A 126 -21.71 -9.76 -2.00
N GLU A 127 -21.91 -9.96 -3.30
CA GLU A 127 -23.24 -10.08 -3.87
C GLU A 127 -23.90 -11.41 -3.48
N LEU A 128 -25.16 -11.33 -3.04
CA LEU A 128 -25.94 -12.46 -2.52
C LEU A 128 -27.17 -12.74 -3.38
N ASP A 129 -27.60 -13.99 -3.39
CA ASP A 129 -28.90 -14.42 -3.91
C ASP A 129 -30.04 -14.16 -2.91
N ASP A 130 -31.27 -14.53 -3.29
CA ASP A 130 -32.47 -14.33 -2.46
C ASP A 130 -32.51 -15.25 -1.22
N GLN A 131 -31.51 -16.12 -1.05
CA GLN A 131 -31.33 -17.02 0.11
C GLN A 131 -30.13 -16.59 0.98
N ASP A 132 -29.64 -15.36 0.84
CA ASP A 132 -28.48 -14.81 1.54
C ASP A 132 -27.16 -15.58 1.25
N ARG A 133 -27.07 -16.27 0.11
CA ARG A 133 -25.86 -17.00 -0.28
C ARG A 133 -25.08 -16.20 -1.32
N PRO A 134 -23.74 -16.14 -1.24
CA PRO A 134 -22.94 -15.55 -2.31
C PRO A 134 -23.27 -16.15 -3.66
N LYS A 135 -23.59 -15.28 -4.63
CA LYS A 135 -23.89 -15.73 -6.00
C LYS A 135 -22.67 -16.45 -6.59
N PRO A 136 -22.85 -17.44 -7.47
CA PRO A 136 -21.72 -18.07 -8.17
C PRO A 136 -20.88 -17.02 -8.91
N GLY A 137 -19.57 -16.99 -8.65
CA GLY A 137 -18.66 -16.01 -9.24
C GLY A 137 -18.75 -14.59 -8.64
N ALA A 138 -19.54 -14.38 -7.59
CA ALA A 138 -19.51 -13.13 -6.85
C ALA A 138 -18.18 -12.99 -6.10
N GLU A 139 -17.61 -11.80 -6.17
CA GLU A 139 -16.35 -11.48 -5.51
C GLU A 139 -16.58 -10.36 -4.49
N PRO A 140 -15.84 -10.38 -3.36
CA PRO A 140 -15.96 -9.36 -2.34
C PRO A 140 -15.43 -8.00 -2.82
N LYS A 141 -16.18 -6.93 -2.52
CA LYS A 141 -15.93 -5.57 -3.01
C LYS A 141 -16.14 -4.55 -1.89
N VAL A 142 -15.61 -3.34 -2.10
CA VAL A 142 -16.01 -2.17 -1.32
C VAL A 142 -17.43 -1.78 -1.75
N GLU A 143 -18.35 -1.85 -0.79
CA GLU A 143 -19.78 -1.56 -0.96
C GLU A 143 -20.12 -0.12 -0.58
N ALA A 144 -19.43 0.42 0.42
CA ALA A 144 -19.62 1.80 0.84
C ALA A 144 -18.36 2.38 1.49
N ILE A 145 -18.23 3.70 1.42
CA ILE A 145 -17.24 4.48 2.13
C ILE A 145 -17.97 5.62 2.83
N ASP A 146 -17.82 5.69 4.14
CA ASP A 146 -18.34 6.74 5.00
C ASP A 146 -17.15 7.57 5.51
N ILE A 147 -17.20 8.88 5.30
CA ILE A 147 -16.23 9.82 5.84
C ILE A 147 -16.97 10.69 6.85
N SER A 148 -16.38 10.83 8.03
CA SER A 148 -16.91 11.65 9.12
C SER A 148 -15.80 12.49 9.74
N ALA A 149 -16.13 13.66 10.27
CA ALA A 149 -15.19 14.50 10.99
C ALA A 149 -15.77 14.91 12.34
N ASP A 150 -14.94 14.87 13.38
CA ASP A 150 -15.35 15.11 14.77
C ASP A 150 -16.63 14.32 15.18
N ASN A 151 -16.78 13.10 14.64
CA ASN A 151 -17.93 12.19 14.78
C ASN A 151 -19.24 12.59 14.07
N ALA A 152 -19.22 13.62 13.22
CA ALA A 152 -20.33 13.99 12.34
C ALA A 152 -20.11 13.46 10.92
N GLU A 153 -21.16 12.94 10.27
CA GLU A 153 -21.10 12.46 8.88
C GLU A 153 -20.76 13.64 7.94
N LEU A 154 -19.72 13.47 7.11
CA LEU A 154 -19.34 14.45 6.09
C LEU A 154 -19.91 14.06 4.74
N LEU A 155 -19.61 12.83 4.32
CA LEU A 155 -20.04 12.31 3.04
C LEU A 155 -20.10 10.79 3.09
N ARG A 156 -21.00 10.25 2.27
CA ARG A 156 -21.17 8.82 2.09
C ARG A 156 -21.24 8.51 0.61
N MET A 157 -20.51 7.49 0.19
CA MET A 157 -20.60 6.93 -1.15
C MET A 157 -20.83 5.43 -1.09
N SER A 158 -21.63 4.90 -2.01
CA SER A 158 -21.93 3.47 -2.07
C SER A 158 -22.10 2.96 -3.48
N ARG A 159 -21.97 1.64 -3.60
CA ARG A 159 -22.10 0.91 -4.84
C ARG A 159 -23.56 0.88 -5.27
N ARG A 160 -23.79 1.03 -6.58
CA ARG A 160 -25.09 0.80 -7.21
C ARG A 160 -25.12 -0.61 -7.81
N ARG A 161 -26.28 -1.27 -7.74
CA ARG A 161 -26.48 -2.62 -8.31
C ARG A 161 -26.26 -2.71 -9.82
N SER A 162 -26.29 -1.57 -10.52
CA SER A 162 -26.15 -1.50 -11.99
C SER A 162 -24.70 -1.39 -12.49
N ASP A 163 -23.71 -1.24 -11.61
CA ASP A 163 -22.30 -1.11 -12.03
C ASP A 163 -21.68 -2.48 -12.32
N ALA A 164 -21.79 -2.92 -13.57
CA ALA A 164 -21.32 -4.22 -14.05
C ALA A 164 -19.79 -4.41 -13.97
N HIS A 165 -19.01 -3.32 -13.94
CA HIS A 165 -17.55 -3.39 -13.87
C HIS A 165 -17.01 -3.34 -12.43
N GLY A 166 -17.87 -3.05 -11.45
CA GLY A 166 -17.57 -3.27 -10.05
C GLY A 166 -16.52 -2.33 -9.45
N SER A 167 -16.21 -1.20 -10.09
CA SER A 167 -15.15 -0.28 -9.65
C SER A 167 -15.67 1.12 -9.29
N LEU A 168 -16.96 1.41 -9.47
CA LEU A 168 -17.52 2.73 -9.23
C LEU A 168 -18.45 2.73 -8.01
N LEU A 169 -18.28 3.75 -7.16
CA LEU A 169 -19.22 4.15 -6.13
C LEU A 169 -19.90 5.44 -6.58
N ARG A 170 -21.10 5.70 -6.06
CA ARG A 170 -21.80 6.97 -6.27
C ARG A 170 -21.88 7.70 -4.96
N LEU A 171 -21.72 9.03 -5.00
CA LEU A 171 -21.92 9.86 -3.82
C LEU A 171 -23.42 9.88 -3.47
N ASP A 172 -23.76 9.37 -2.29
CA ASP A 172 -25.14 9.27 -1.81
C ASP A 172 -25.58 10.50 -1.05
N ARG A 173 -24.68 10.99 -0.19
CA ARG A 173 -24.95 12.05 0.77
C ARG A 173 -23.71 12.90 0.95
N LEU A 174 -23.96 14.18 1.18
CA LEU A 174 -22.97 15.18 1.56
C LEU A 174 -23.65 16.14 2.53
N ASP A 175 -23.07 16.32 3.72
CA ASP A 175 -23.58 17.29 4.68
C ASP A 175 -23.05 18.68 4.36
N ALA A 176 -23.81 19.42 3.56
CA ALA A 176 -23.46 20.79 3.17
C ALA A 176 -23.49 21.78 4.34
N ALA A 177 -24.18 21.44 5.44
CA ALA A 177 -24.22 22.24 6.65
C ALA A 177 -22.99 22.03 7.55
N HIS A 178 -22.23 20.95 7.32
CA HIS A 178 -21.02 20.67 8.07
C HIS A 178 -19.98 21.81 7.90
N PRO A 179 -19.26 22.23 8.96
CA PRO A 179 -18.30 23.34 8.91
C PRO A 179 -17.29 23.26 7.76
N VAL A 180 -16.78 22.06 7.45
CA VAL A 180 -15.89 21.78 6.30
C VAL A 180 -16.54 22.23 4.98
N PHE A 181 -17.74 21.75 4.65
CA PHE A 181 -18.39 22.10 3.39
C PHE A 181 -18.94 23.53 3.37
N ARG A 182 -19.38 24.07 4.51
CA ARG A 182 -19.71 25.49 4.62
C ARG A 182 -18.54 26.39 4.25
N GLN A 183 -17.33 26.08 4.72
CA GLN A 183 -16.14 26.82 4.34
C GLN A 183 -15.84 26.67 2.84
N VAL A 184 -15.97 25.45 2.29
CA VAL A 184 -15.78 25.22 0.85
C VAL A 184 -16.76 26.05 0.01
N LEU A 185 -18.04 26.06 0.38
CA LEU A 185 -19.07 26.82 -0.34
C LEU A 185 -18.80 28.33 -0.28
N LYS A 186 -18.44 28.85 0.91
CA LYS A 186 -18.02 30.25 1.06
C LYS A 186 -16.84 30.58 0.18
N ALA A 187 -15.80 29.74 0.20
CA ALA A 187 -14.61 29.94 -0.62
C ALA A 187 -14.93 29.91 -2.12
N ILE A 188 -15.86 29.04 -2.58
CA ILE A 188 -16.30 29.03 -3.99
C ILE A 188 -16.99 30.34 -4.35
N VAL A 189 -17.91 30.82 -3.52
CA VAL A 189 -18.63 32.07 -3.78
C VAL A 189 -17.66 33.25 -3.77
N GLU A 190 -16.79 33.36 -2.77
CA GLU A 190 -15.92 34.53 -2.58
C GLU A 190 -14.73 34.57 -3.56
N SER A 191 -14.22 33.41 -4.02
CA SER A 191 -13.06 33.36 -4.91
C SER A 191 -13.39 33.21 -6.39
N ALA A 192 -14.55 32.60 -6.69
CA ALA A 192 -14.92 32.23 -8.04
C ALA A 192 -16.13 32.99 -8.56
N THR A 193 -16.70 33.91 -7.77
CA THR A 193 -17.77 34.80 -8.24
C THR A 193 -17.42 36.26 -7.96
N THR A 194 -18.23 37.19 -8.49
CA THR A 194 -18.10 38.62 -8.17
C THR A 194 -18.77 39.00 -6.84
N SER A 195 -19.15 38.02 -6.01
CA SER A 195 -19.69 38.26 -4.66
C SER A 195 -18.58 38.37 -3.62
N GLU A 196 -18.68 39.34 -2.73
CA GLU A 196 -17.76 39.47 -1.59
C GLU A 196 -18.14 38.59 -0.39
N GLU A 197 -19.40 38.15 -0.31
CA GLU A 197 -19.90 37.30 0.78
C GLU A 197 -20.94 36.29 0.29
N MET A 198 -21.09 35.19 1.04
CA MET A 198 -22.16 34.21 0.88
C MET A 198 -23.27 34.47 1.91
N ARG A 199 -24.49 34.74 1.43
CA ARG A 199 -25.66 35.07 2.25
C ARG A 199 -26.41 33.81 2.69
N PRO A 200 -27.26 33.87 3.74
CA PRO A 200 -28.07 32.73 4.19
C PRO A 200 -28.93 32.11 3.07
N GLU A 201 -29.54 32.96 2.24
CA GLU A 201 -30.34 32.56 1.06
C GLU A 201 -29.52 31.78 0.01
N ASP A 202 -28.22 32.05 -0.10
CA ASP A 202 -27.34 31.34 -1.04
C ASP A 202 -27.07 29.91 -0.60
N PHE A 203 -27.12 29.62 0.71
CA PHE A 203 -26.96 28.25 1.23
C PHE A 203 -28.13 27.34 0.84
N GLU A 204 -29.37 27.86 0.83
CA GLU A 204 -30.52 27.08 0.36
C GLU A 204 -30.41 26.76 -1.13
N GLY A 205 -30.00 27.75 -1.93
CA GLY A 205 -29.71 27.56 -3.35
C GLY A 205 -28.61 26.53 -3.58
N ALA A 206 -27.50 26.65 -2.85
CA ALA A 206 -26.38 25.72 -2.88
C ALA A 206 -26.81 24.28 -2.54
N ASN A 207 -27.61 24.09 -1.49
CA ASN A 207 -28.08 22.77 -1.07
C ASN A 207 -28.90 22.08 -2.16
N ALA A 208 -29.78 22.83 -2.85
CA ALA A 208 -30.53 22.31 -3.99
C ALA A 208 -29.61 21.89 -5.14
N THR A 209 -28.64 22.74 -5.50
CA THR A 209 -27.65 22.41 -6.53
C THR A 209 -26.81 21.19 -6.18
N ILE A 210 -26.41 21.05 -4.92
CA ILE A 210 -25.68 19.87 -4.43
C ILE A 210 -26.55 18.62 -4.60
N ALA A 211 -27.81 18.67 -4.18
CA ALA A 211 -28.72 17.53 -4.30
C ALA A 211 -28.89 17.06 -5.76
N ASP A 212 -28.92 17.99 -6.72
CA ASP A 212 -28.97 17.68 -8.15
C ASP A 212 -27.66 17.09 -8.67
N LEU A 213 -26.51 17.51 -8.12
CA LEU A 213 -25.18 17.10 -8.54
C LEU A 213 -24.75 15.73 -7.98
N LEU A 214 -25.11 15.41 -6.73
CA LEU A 214 -24.73 14.15 -6.07
C LEU A 214 -25.01 12.90 -6.94
N PRO A 215 -26.15 12.80 -7.65
CA PRO A 215 -26.42 11.72 -8.56
C PRO A 215 -25.39 11.41 -9.65
N GLU A 216 -24.71 12.45 -10.12
CA GLU A 216 -23.79 12.40 -11.25
C GLU A 216 -22.35 12.10 -10.81
N LEU A 217 -22.04 12.32 -9.53
CA LEU A 217 -20.70 12.13 -8.98
C LEU A 217 -20.41 10.65 -8.74
N GLN A 218 -19.52 10.12 -9.57
CA GLN A 218 -19.00 8.77 -9.45
C GLN A 218 -17.59 8.80 -8.88
N VAL A 219 -17.24 7.78 -8.10
CA VAL A 219 -15.94 7.66 -7.45
C VAL A 219 -15.35 6.32 -7.82
N ARG A 220 -14.16 6.33 -8.41
CA ARG A 220 -13.46 5.12 -8.82
C ARG A 220 -12.69 4.52 -7.65
N VAL A 221 -12.88 3.23 -7.46
CA VAL A 221 -12.22 2.39 -6.46
C VAL A 221 -11.57 1.23 -7.19
N GLU A 222 -10.25 1.34 -7.41
CA GLU A 222 -9.45 0.31 -8.10
C GLU A 222 -8.80 -0.67 -7.10
N GLN A 223 -8.62 -0.23 -5.84
CA GLN A 223 -7.97 -0.97 -4.77
C GLN A 223 -8.86 -0.92 -3.50
N LEU A 224 -8.28 -0.76 -2.31
CA LEU A 224 -9.04 -0.60 -1.07
C LEU A 224 -9.59 0.83 -0.94
N PHE A 225 -8.76 1.83 -1.24
CA PHE A 225 -9.12 3.24 -1.16
C PHE A 225 -9.57 3.81 -2.52
N PRO A 226 -10.41 4.85 -2.53
CA PRO A 226 -10.86 5.51 -3.75
C PRO A 226 -9.71 6.26 -4.42
N ALA A 227 -9.60 6.15 -5.74
CA ALA A 227 -8.52 6.73 -6.54
C ALA A 227 -8.85 8.15 -7.01
N ALA A 228 -10.07 8.38 -7.49
CA ALA A 228 -10.52 9.67 -8.00
C ALA A 228 -12.05 9.77 -8.04
N VAL A 229 -12.55 11.01 -7.95
CA VAL A 229 -13.93 11.34 -8.29
C VAL A 229 -13.99 11.70 -9.77
N GLU A 230 -14.85 11.02 -10.52
CA GLU A 230 -15.10 11.32 -11.92
C GLU A 230 -15.85 12.65 -12.01
N LEU A 231 -15.20 13.63 -12.62
CA LEU A 231 -15.78 14.95 -12.83
C LEU A 231 -16.83 14.85 -13.96
N PRO A 232 -18.00 15.47 -13.80
CA PRO A 232 -18.99 15.53 -14.87
C PRO A 232 -18.34 16.05 -16.16
N LYS A 233 -18.67 15.42 -17.30
CA LYS A 233 -18.27 15.97 -18.61
C LYS A 233 -18.92 17.35 -18.72
N ALA A 234 -18.12 18.40 -18.80
CA ALA A 234 -18.63 19.74 -19.02
C ALA A 234 -19.36 19.75 -20.37
N GLU A 235 -20.69 19.76 -20.36
CA GLU A 235 -21.45 20.00 -21.58
C GLU A 235 -21.14 21.43 -22.06
N GLY A 236 -20.44 21.55 -23.19
CA GLY A 236 -20.56 22.73 -24.05
C GLY A 236 -19.63 23.92 -23.83
N ALA A 237 -18.60 23.87 -22.98
CA ALA A 237 -17.56 24.89 -22.99
C ALA A 237 -16.21 24.33 -22.55
N GLU A 238 -15.23 24.34 -23.45
CA GLU A 238 -13.82 24.45 -23.05
C GLU A 238 -13.66 25.76 -22.27
N LEU A 239 -13.97 25.75 -20.98
CA LEU A 239 -13.66 26.84 -20.08
C LEU A 239 -12.14 26.94 -20.03
N SER A 240 -11.59 27.88 -20.79
CA SER A 240 -10.17 28.20 -20.69
C SER A 240 -9.85 28.52 -19.22
N PRO A 241 -8.69 28.11 -18.68
CA PRO A 241 -8.30 28.38 -17.29
C PRO A 241 -8.31 29.87 -16.91
N VAL A 242 -8.42 30.76 -17.89
CA VAL A 242 -8.36 32.22 -17.73
C VAL A 242 -9.75 32.83 -17.48
N SER A 243 -10.84 32.09 -17.72
CA SER A 243 -12.24 32.59 -17.62
C SER A 243 -13.02 31.95 -16.45
N LEU A 244 -12.37 31.82 -15.29
CA LEU A 244 -12.85 31.04 -14.13
C LEU A 244 -13.66 31.85 -13.09
N LEU A 245 -13.97 33.11 -13.40
CA LEU A 245 -14.86 33.93 -12.58
C LEU A 245 -16.29 33.85 -13.15
N PHE A 246 -17.24 33.47 -12.30
CA PHE A 246 -18.67 33.41 -12.59
C PHE A 246 -19.32 34.73 -12.13
N PRO A 247 -19.58 35.69 -13.03
CA PRO A 247 -20.14 36.98 -12.65
C PRO A 247 -21.57 36.82 -12.14
N ILE A 248 -21.89 37.51 -11.05
CA ILE A 248 -23.24 37.50 -10.48
C ILE A 248 -24.08 38.59 -11.12
N SER A 249 -25.11 38.18 -11.86
CA SER A 249 -26.06 39.07 -12.51
C SER A 249 -27.20 39.46 -11.56
N LYS A 250 -27.66 40.72 -11.64
CA LYS A 250 -28.81 41.20 -10.86
C LYS A 250 -30.05 40.37 -11.18
N GLY A 251 -30.55 39.62 -10.20
CA GLY A 251 -31.74 38.76 -10.33
C GLY A 251 -31.47 37.27 -10.61
N ASN A 252 -30.25 36.90 -11.05
CA ASN A 252 -29.88 35.51 -11.37
C ASN A 252 -28.85 34.90 -10.40
N ARG A 253 -28.58 35.58 -9.28
CA ARG A 253 -27.57 35.18 -8.27
C ARG A 253 -27.60 33.69 -7.93
N ARG A 254 -28.79 33.11 -7.75
CA ARG A 254 -28.95 31.69 -7.41
C ARG A 254 -28.40 30.77 -8.50
N GLU A 255 -28.66 31.07 -9.77
CA GLU A 255 -28.19 30.26 -10.90
C GLU A 255 -26.68 30.45 -11.13
N ASP A 256 -26.18 31.68 -11.01
CA ASP A 256 -24.74 31.98 -11.17
C ASP A 256 -23.90 31.26 -10.10
N ILE A 257 -24.37 31.26 -8.84
CA ILE A 257 -23.76 30.48 -7.75
C ILE A 257 -23.88 28.97 -8.01
N ALA A 258 -25.03 28.50 -8.52
CA ALA A 258 -25.21 27.10 -8.86
C ALA A 258 -24.19 26.64 -9.93
N GLN A 259 -23.89 27.46 -10.93
CA GLN A 259 -22.86 27.18 -11.93
C GLN A 259 -21.46 27.10 -11.31
N ALA A 260 -21.11 28.04 -10.43
CA ALA A 260 -19.85 28.00 -9.71
C ALA A 260 -19.72 26.73 -8.84
N ILE A 261 -20.79 26.33 -8.14
CA ILE A 261 -20.82 25.11 -7.33
C ILE A 261 -20.67 23.86 -8.19
N ARG A 262 -21.44 23.75 -9.29
CA ARG A 262 -21.34 22.62 -10.25
C ARG A 262 -19.92 22.46 -10.79
N PHE A 263 -19.20 23.58 -10.95
CA PHE A 263 -17.82 23.55 -11.41
C PHE A 263 -16.83 23.18 -10.28
N TYR A 264 -16.85 23.88 -9.14
CA TYR A 264 -15.79 23.77 -8.14
C TYR A 264 -16.00 22.67 -7.10
N LEU A 265 -17.24 22.38 -6.71
CA LEU A 265 -17.51 21.41 -5.66
C LEU A 265 -17.03 19.99 -5.99
N PRO A 266 -17.25 19.45 -7.22
CA PRO A 266 -16.72 18.13 -7.58
C PRO A 266 -15.19 18.03 -7.41
N ARG A 267 -14.47 19.12 -7.72
CA ARG A 267 -13.02 19.19 -7.55
C ARG A 267 -12.64 19.20 -6.08
N ALA A 268 -13.32 19.99 -5.24
CA ALA A 268 -13.08 20.00 -3.80
C ALA A 268 -13.34 18.62 -3.15
N ILE A 269 -14.40 17.92 -3.57
CA ILE A 269 -14.68 16.55 -3.12
C ILE A 269 -13.58 15.59 -3.60
N ASN A 270 -13.13 15.72 -4.86
CA ASN A 270 -12.01 14.94 -5.37
C ASN A 270 -10.74 15.14 -4.54
N ASP A 271 -10.38 16.38 -4.22
CA ASP A 271 -9.19 16.70 -3.43
C ASP A 271 -9.28 16.14 -2.01
N LEU A 272 -10.47 16.20 -1.40
CA LEU A 272 -10.73 15.59 -0.09
C LEU A 272 -10.58 14.06 -0.14
N VAL A 273 -11.28 13.40 -1.06
CA VAL A 273 -11.31 11.94 -1.18
C VAL A 273 -9.92 11.41 -1.53
N LYS A 274 -9.29 11.96 -2.57
CA LYS A 274 -7.96 11.54 -3.02
C LYS A 274 -6.90 11.82 -1.96
N GLY A 275 -6.93 13.01 -1.33
CA GLY A 275 -5.97 13.37 -0.29
C GLY A 275 -6.05 12.43 0.92
N LEU A 276 -7.27 12.06 1.35
CA LEU A 276 -7.45 11.08 2.43
C LEU A 276 -6.94 9.69 2.03
N SER A 277 -7.24 9.24 0.81
CA SER A 277 -6.72 7.97 0.29
C SER A 277 -5.20 7.92 0.26
N GLU A 278 -4.54 9.00 -0.19
CA GLU A 278 -3.08 9.10 -0.23
C GLU A 278 -2.48 9.04 1.17
N VAL A 279 -3.01 9.81 2.13
CA VAL A 279 -2.53 9.79 3.52
C VAL A 279 -2.71 8.42 4.17
N LEU A 280 -3.87 7.77 3.95
CA LEU A 280 -4.13 6.43 4.48
C LEU A 280 -3.23 5.38 3.84
N ALA A 281 -3.03 5.44 2.53
CA ALA A 281 -2.10 4.56 1.84
C ALA A 281 -0.67 4.76 2.38
N ASP A 282 -0.21 5.99 2.55
CA ASP A 282 1.13 6.25 3.09
C ASP A 282 1.32 5.75 4.53
N GLU A 283 0.32 5.91 5.40
CA GLU A 283 0.34 5.34 6.76
C GLU A 283 0.34 3.81 6.72
N LEU A 284 -0.46 3.20 5.83
CA LEU A 284 -0.57 1.75 5.72
C LEU A 284 0.69 1.12 5.10
N LYS A 285 1.35 1.81 4.17
CA LYS A 285 2.63 1.40 3.56
C LYS A 285 3.77 1.31 4.58
N ARG A 286 3.66 2.02 5.70
CA ARG A 286 4.64 1.96 6.81
C ARG A 286 4.42 0.74 7.72
N LEU A 287 3.37 -0.05 7.50
CA LEU A 287 3.11 -1.25 8.27
C LEU A 287 4.23 -2.27 8.03
N GLN A 288 4.92 -2.64 9.10
CA GLN A 288 5.88 -3.72 9.11
C GLN A 288 5.40 -4.81 10.05
N TYR A 289 5.30 -6.03 9.54
CA TYR A 289 4.90 -7.17 10.33
C TYR A 289 6.15 -7.88 10.87
N LEU A 290 6.24 -7.96 12.20
CA LEU A 290 7.21 -8.78 12.90
C LEU A 290 6.51 -10.08 13.28
N GLY A 291 6.62 -11.10 12.44
CA GLY A 291 5.90 -12.35 12.62
C GLY A 291 6.29 -13.13 13.88
N PRO A 292 5.49 -14.14 14.26
CA PRO A 292 5.69 -14.93 15.46
C PRO A 292 6.89 -15.88 15.34
N LEU A 293 7.22 -16.28 14.11
CA LEU A 293 8.36 -17.12 13.82
C LEU A 293 9.60 -16.24 13.81
N ARG A 294 10.55 -16.53 14.70
CA ARG A 294 11.91 -16.00 14.59
C ARG A 294 12.63 -16.98 13.68
N SER A 295 12.65 -16.70 12.39
CA SER A 295 13.44 -17.52 11.48
C SER A 295 14.90 -17.45 11.95
N PHE A 296 15.47 -18.63 12.11
CA PHE A 296 16.90 -18.75 12.35
C PHE A 296 17.57 -18.75 10.98
N PRO A 297 18.59 -17.91 10.76
CA PRO A 297 19.26 -17.88 9.48
C PRO A 297 19.96 -19.24 9.27
N PRO A 298 19.85 -19.84 8.08
CA PRO A 298 20.61 -21.05 7.78
C PRO A 298 22.11 -20.74 7.85
N ARG A 299 22.93 -21.77 8.11
CA ARG A 299 24.40 -21.63 8.27
C ARG A 299 25.08 -20.93 7.07
N HIS A 300 24.47 -20.97 5.89
CA HIS A 300 24.98 -20.42 4.64
C HIS A 300 24.24 -19.14 4.20
N LEU A 301 23.79 -18.29 5.13
CA LEU A 301 23.07 -17.03 4.85
C LEU A 301 23.77 -16.14 3.79
N ALA A 302 25.10 -16.21 3.68
CA ALA A 302 25.86 -15.44 2.69
C ALA A 302 25.53 -15.79 1.22
N PHE A 303 24.98 -16.98 0.97
CA PHE A 303 24.76 -17.52 -0.38
C PHE A 303 23.27 -17.71 -0.73
N ALA A 304 22.37 -17.38 0.18
CA ALA A 304 20.95 -17.60 -0.02
C ALA A 304 20.19 -16.28 -0.10
N GLU A 305 19.82 -15.89 -1.32
CA GLU A 305 18.89 -14.80 -1.57
C GLU A 305 17.46 -15.29 -1.32
N TYR A 306 17.12 -15.49 -0.05
CA TYR A 306 15.72 -15.71 0.30
C TYR A 306 15.01 -14.36 0.25
N GLU A 307 14.49 -13.97 -0.92
CA GLU A 307 13.67 -12.76 -1.07
C GLU A 307 12.16 -13.05 -1.06
N ASP A 308 11.73 -14.18 -0.48
CA ASP A 308 10.32 -14.57 -0.43
C ASP A 308 9.55 -13.88 0.72
N ALA A 309 8.22 -13.82 0.62
CA ALA A 309 7.37 -13.18 1.64
C ALA A 309 7.54 -13.80 3.04
N ASN A 310 7.88 -15.08 3.12
CA ASN A 310 8.13 -15.76 4.40
C ASN A 310 9.41 -15.29 5.07
N TRP A 311 10.45 -14.97 4.30
CA TRP A 311 11.69 -14.40 4.81
C TRP A 311 11.45 -13.05 5.50
N TYR A 312 10.64 -12.19 4.88
CA TYR A 312 10.26 -10.90 5.48
C TYR A 312 9.36 -11.08 6.70
N ALA A 313 8.26 -11.82 6.57
CA ALA A 313 7.28 -12.01 7.63
C ALA A 313 7.85 -12.78 8.84
N GLY A 314 8.73 -13.77 8.59
CA GLY A 314 9.36 -14.61 9.60
C GLY A 314 10.59 -13.97 10.27
N GLY A 315 10.86 -12.67 10.05
CA GLY A 315 11.99 -11.98 10.69
C GLY A 315 13.37 -12.37 10.14
N GLY A 316 13.44 -13.06 9.01
CA GLY A 316 14.68 -13.43 8.33
C GLY A 316 15.42 -12.21 7.83
N TYR A 317 14.68 -11.29 7.22
CA TYR A 317 15.20 -10.03 6.70
C TYR A 317 15.95 -9.19 7.75
N ALA A 318 15.59 -9.31 9.03
CA ALA A 318 16.32 -8.63 10.11
C ALA A 318 17.81 -9.05 10.15
N TRP A 319 18.11 -10.31 9.83
CA TRP A 319 19.48 -10.82 9.75
C TRP A 319 20.25 -10.23 8.58
N ASP A 320 19.60 -9.99 7.43
CA ASP A 320 20.23 -9.30 6.30
C ASP A 320 20.54 -7.84 6.62
N VAL A 321 19.60 -7.14 7.27
CA VAL A 321 19.83 -5.77 7.74
C VAL A 321 21.01 -5.74 8.72
N MET A 322 21.03 -6.62 9.73
CA MET A 322 22.14 -6.70 10.68
C MET A 322 23.48 -7.08 10.02
N ARG A 323 23.47 -7.85 8.92
CA ARG A 323 24.66 -8.20 8.16
C ARG A 323 25.18 -7.02 7.33
N ARG A 324 24.30 -6.28 6.65
CA ARG A 324 24.65 -5.22 5.69
C ARG A 324 24.85 -3.84 6.33
N ASP A 325 24.15 -3.55 7.42
CA ASP A 325 24.17 -2.24 8.08
C ASP A 325 24.92 -2.29 9.43
N ASP A 326 26.12 -1.71 9.42
CA ASP A 326 27.00 -1.64 10.59
C ASP A 326 26.44 -0.75 11.70
N GLN A 327 25.67 0.30 11.36
CA GLN A 327 25.09 1.21 12.35
C GLN A 327 23.96 0.52 13.11
N VAL A 328 23.07 -0.18 12.39
CA VAL A 328 22.00 -0.98 13.00
C VAL A 328 22.62 -2.06 13.89
N ARG A 329 23.65 -2.76 13.40
CA ARG A 329 24.33 -3.80 14.17
C ARG A 329 24.95 -3.25 15.46
N GLU A 330 25.60 -2.07 15.41
CA GLU A 330 26.20 -1.48 16.61
C GLU A 330 25.14 -1.00 17.62
N ALA A 331 24.02 -0.45 17.14
CA ALA A 331 22.87 -0.14 17.99
C ALA A 331 22.31 -1.39 18.70
N VAL A 332 22.17 -2.50 17.99
CA VAL A 332 21.73 -3.78 18.58
C VAL A 332 22.75 -4.28 19.62
N ASN A 333 24.04 -4.23 19.31
CA ASN A 333 25.11 -4.63 20.24
C ASN A 333 25.15 -3.78 21.51
N SER A 334 24.90 -2.47 21.39
CA SER A 334 24.76 -1.57 22.53
C SER A 334 23.61 -2.01 23.45
N TRP A 335 22.46 -2.39 22.88
CA TRP A 335 21.34 -2.93 23.66
C TRP A 335 21.68 -4.28 24.31
N LEU A 336 22.30 -5.20 23.58
CA LEU A 336 22.71 -6.52 24.08
C LEU A 336 23.66 -6.41 25.27
N GLY A 337 24.65 -5.51 25.22
CA GLY A 337 25.60 -5.26 26.31
C GLY A 337 25.09 -4.30 27.39
N SER A 338 23.93 -3.67 27.19
CA SER A 338 23.38 -2.71 28.15
C SER A 338 22.96 -3.38 29.46
N SER A 339 22.80 -2.58 30.51
CA SER A 339 22.22 -3.04 31.79
C SER A 339 20.78 -3.55 31.68
N LYS A 340 20.10 -3.35 30.54
CA LYS A 340 18.72 -3.78 30.34
C LYS A 340 18.61 -5.25 29.93
N LEU A 341 19.50 -5.71 29.05
CA LEU A 341 19.51 -7.10 28.56
C LEU A 341 20.63 -7.93 29.18
N GLN A 342 21.73 -7.29 29.59
CA GLN A 342 22.87 -7.89 30.29
C GLN A 342 23.43 -9.16 29.63
N THR A 343 23.40 -9.20 28.30
CA THR A 343 23.93 -10.35 27.57
C THR A 343 25.44 -10.23 27.44
N ARG A 344 26.14 -11.38 27.35
CA ARG A 344 27.59 -11.43 27.09
C ARG A 344 27.91 -11.59 25.59
N TYR A 345 26.91 -11.38 24.73
CA TYR A 345 27.00 -11.66 23.31
C TYR A 345 27.11 -10.37 22.50
N LYS A 346 27.91 -10.42 21.42
CA LYS A 346 27.99 -9.38 20.39
C LYS A 346 27.78 -10.03 19.02
N LEU A 347 26.99 -9.39 18.17
CA LEU A 347 26.85 -9.72 16.77
C LEU A 347 28.02 -9.12 15.98
N VAL A 348 28.76 -9.96 15.26
CA VAL A 348 29.89 -9.58 14.43
C VAL A 348 29.78 -10.25 13.06
N VAL A 349 30.11 -9.53 12.00
CA VAL A 349 30.26 -10.10 10.66
C VAL A 349 31.70 -10.56 10.51
N ARG A 350 31.91 -11.85 10.21
CA ARG A 350 33.22 -12.42 9.91
C ARG A 350 33.23 -12.87 8.46
N SER A 351 34.19 -12.40 7.67
CA SER A 351 34.47 -13.01 6.37
C SER A 351 35.12 -14.36 6.62
N LEU A 352 34.48 -15.45 6.20
CA LEU A 352 34.98 -16.81 6.41
C LEU A 352 35.94 -17.29 5.31
N ALA A 353 36.15 -16.49 4.26
CA ALA A 353 37.29 -16.58 3.35
C ALA A 353 37.36 -15.31 2.48
N ALA A 354 38.54 -14.72 2.33
CA ALA A 354 38.81 -13.86 1.18
C ALA A 354 39.07 -14.77 -0.03
N VAL A 355 38.59 -14.41 -1.23
CA VAL A 355 38.81 -15.18 -2.47
C VAL A 355 40.30 -15.50 -2.67
N ASP A 356 41.15 -14.57 -2.24
CA ASP A 356 42.61 -14.61 -2.23
C ASP A 356 43.18 -15.76 -1.38
N GLN A 357 42.45 -16.21 -0.34
CA GLN A 357 42.84 -17.34 0.51
C GLN A 357 42.34 -18.69 -0.01
N LEU A 358 41.44 -18.68 -1.00
CA LEU A 358 40.92 -19.90 -1.64
C LEU A 358 41.71 -20.28 -2.89
N GLN A 359 42.49 -19.37 -3.47
CA GLN A 359 43.31 -19.64 -4.66
C GLN A 359 44.33 -20.76 -4.42
N GLU A 360 45.14 -20.67 -3.36
CA GLU A 360 46.16 -21.68 -3.06
C GLU A 360 45.57 -23.08 -2.78
N PRO A 361 44.55 -23.23 -1.90
CA PRO A 361 43.93 -24.52 -1.66
C PRO A 361 43.28 -25.14 -2.91
N ILE A 362 42.63 -24.33 -3.75
CA ILE A 362 41.98 -24.81 -4.98
C ILE A 362 43.01 -25.17 -6.04
N ALA A 363 44.06 -24.37 -6.21
CA ALA A 363 45.17 -24.65 -7.13
C ALA A 363 45.88 -25.95 -6.73
N ASN A 364 46.23 -26.11 -5.45
CA ASN A 364 46.85 -27.33 -4.93
C ASN A 364 45.92 -28.56 -5.08
N ALA A 365 44.61 -28.38 -4.88
CA ALA A 365 43.64 -29.46 -5.09
C ALA A 365 43.54 -29.87 -6.57
N LEU A 366 43.52 -28.91 -7.51
CA LEU A 366 43.51 -29.18 -8.95
C LEU A 366 44.81 -29.84 -9.44
N GLU A 367 45.97 -29.42 -8.94
CA GLU A 367 47.27 -30.05 -9.24
C GLU A 367 47.39 -31.47 -8.68
N SER A 368 46.66 -31.79 -7.60
CA SER A 368 46.67 -33.12 -6.99
C SER A 368 45.77 -34.14 -7.71
N ILE A 369 44.97 -33.72 -8.69
CA ILE A 369 44.14 -34.63 -9.49
C ILE A 369 45.05 -35.30 -10.53
N PRO A 370 45.19 -36.64 -10.52
CA PRO A 370 45.94 -37.34 -11.57
C PRO A 370 45.33 -37.00 -12.93
N THR A 371 46.15 -36.56 -13.89
CA THR A 371 45.73 -36.18 -15.25
C THR A 371 44.88 -37.25 -15.95
N ASP A 372 45.05 -38.51 -15.55
CA ASP A 372 44.31 -39.66 -16.09
C ASP A 372 42.85 -39.74 -15.60
N ALA A 373 42.52 -39.12 -14.45
CA ALA A 373 41.17 -39.12 -13.88
C ALA A 373 40.24 -38.06 -14.51
N LEU A 374 40.79 -37.05 -15.19
CA LEU A 374 40.03 -35.95 -15.81
C LEU A 374 39.64 -36.21 -17.27
N GLY A 375 40.02 -37.35 -17.86
CA GLY A 375 39.68 -37.67 -19.26
C GLY A 375 40.21 -36.66 -20.29
N LEU A 376 41.11 -35.76 -19.89
CA LEU A 376 41.76 -34.79 -20.77
C LEU A 376 42.88 -35.51 -21.51
N LYS A 377 42.51 -36.24 -22.56
CA LYS A 377 43.48 -36.69 -23.57
C LYS A 377 44.28 -35.49 -24.05
N ALA A 378 45.59 -35.58 -23.80
CA ALA A 378 46.66 -34.75 -24.33
C ALA A 378 46.34 -34.12 -25.69
N LYS A 379 46.14 -32.79 -25.70
CA LYS A 379 46.16 -31.97 -26.94
C LYS A 379 46.63 -30.54 -26.76
N PHE A 380 47.25 -30.16 -25.63
CA PHE A 380 47.62 -28.75 -25.40
C PHE A 380 49.08 -28.47 -25.07
N PHE A 381 49.96 -29.49 -25.10
CA PHE A 381 51.40 -29.29 -25.01
C PHE A 381 52.09 -30.26 -25.96
N ASP A 382 52.13 -29.91 -27.25
CA ASP A 382 53.22 -30.36 -28.09
C ASP A 382 53.88 -29.10 -28.66
N GLU A 383 55.14 -28.93 -28.28
CA GLU A 383 55.99 -27.84 -28.72
C GLU A 383 56.37 -28.05 -30.19
N GLN A 384 56.79 -26.96 -30.84
CA GLN A 384 57.46 -26.89 -32.14
C GLN A 384 56.57 -26.79 -33.38
N GLU A 385 56.09 -25.57 -33.66
CA GLU A 385 56.37 -24.92 -34.96
C GLU A 385 56.15 -23.40 -34.86
N PRO A 386 57.14 -22.55 -35.19
CA PRO A 386 56.94 -21.12 -35.25
C PRO A 386 56.17 -20.77 -36.52
N VAL A 387 54.96 -20.22 -36.38
CA VAL A 387 54.23 -19.63 -37.50
C VAL A 387 54.81 -18.24 -37.75
N SER A 388 55.47 -18.05 -38.89
CA SER A 388 55.90 -16.73 -39.35
C SER A 388 54.69 -15.90 -39.78
N VAL A 389 54.54 -14.72 -39.21
CA VAL A 389 53.67 -13.67 -39.74
C VAL A 389 54.59 -12.66 -40.43
N ASP A 390 54.28 -12.27 -41.66
CA ASP A 390 55.13 -11.46 -42.55
C ASP A 390 55.38 -10.01 -42.07
N ASP A 391 55.07 -9.68 -40.80
CA ASP A 391 55.23 -8.36 -40.19
C ASP A 391 55.94 -8.40 -38.81
N GLY A 392 56.89 -9.33 -38.60
CA GLY A 392 57.95 -9.17 -37.60
C GLY A 392 57.53 -9.07 -36.12
N THR A 393 56.42 -9.68 -35.70
CA THR A 393 55.97 -9.70 -34.29
C THR A 393 55.85 -11.12 -33.73
N TYR A 394 56.39 -11.34 -32.52
CA TYR A 394 56.31 -12.60 -31.77
C TYR A 394 55.24 -12.48 -30.67
N LEU A 395 54.29 -13.42 -30.60
CA LEU A 395 53.30 -13.53 -29.52
C LEU A 395 53.85 -14.37 -28.35
N THR A 396 53.72 -13.89 -27.12
CA THR A 396 54.03 -14.67 -25.90
C THR A 396 52.77 -14.86 -25.04
N ARG A 397 52.54 -16.13 -24.64
CA ARG A 397 51.52 -16.72 -23.73
C ARG A 397 50.03 -16.38 -23.99
N PRO A 398 49.13 -17.39 -24.03
CA PRO A 398 47.70 -17.13 -24.11
C PRO A 398 47.16 -16.68 -22.74
N ASP A 399 46.38 -15.61 -22.79
CA ASP A 399 45.53 -15.12 -21.71
C ASP A 399 44.40 -16.13 -21.44
N ILE A 400 44.19 -16.51 -20.18
CA ILE A 400 43.24 -17.58 -19.76
C ILE A 400 41.77 -17.14 -19.92
N SER A 401 41.55 -15.86 -20.27
CA SER A 401 40.27 -15.20 -20.47
C SER A 401 39.31 -15.89 -21.46
N HIS A 402 39.81 -16.69 -22.41
CA HIS A 402 38.96 -17.34 -23.43
C HIS A 402 38.55 -18.79 -23.15
N LEU A 403 39.05 -19.43 -22.07
CA LEU A 403 38.74 -20.84 -21.82
C LEU A 403 37.31 -21.08 -21.28
N VAL A 404 36.67 -20.03 -20.75
CA VAL A 404 35.30 -20.10 -20.21
C VAL A 404 34.26 -20.08 -21.33
N GLU A 405 34.56 -19.43 -22.46
CA GLU A 405 33.63 -19.28 -23.59
C GLU A 405 33.51 -20.54 -24.46
N SER A 406 34.48 -21.47 -24.43
CA SER A 406 34.44 -22.67 -25.27
C SER A 406 33.76 -23.88 -24.62
N ILE A 407 33.42 -23.82 -23.33
CA ILE A 407 32.91 -24.99 -22.58
C ILE A 407 31.37 -24.99 -22.46
N TYR A 408 30.70 -23.84 -22.57
CA TYR A 408 29.22 -23.76 -22.51
C TYR A 408 28.65 -22.74 -23.52
N PRO A 409 28.24 -23.19 -24.73
CA PRO A 409 27.64 -22.29 -25.72
C PRO A 409 26.19 -21.90 -25.41
N GLU A 410 25.55 -22.51 -24.40
CA GLU A 410 24.11 -22.39 -24.14
C GLU A 410 23.71 -21.19 -23.25
N ILE A 411 24.67 -20.39 -22.74
CA ILE A 411 24.38 -19.21 -21.89
C ILE A 411 24.10 -17.96 -22.75
N ARG A 412 23.49 -18.12 -23.94
CA ARG A 412 23.14 -16.97 -24.79
C ARG A 412 21.67 -16.61 -24.87
N ASP A 413 20.76 -17.46 -24.38
CA ASP A 413 19.34 -17.10 -24.31
C ASP A 413 18.67 -17.70 -23.06
N THR A 414 18.62 -16.91 -21.98
CA THR A 414 17.51 -16.91 -20.99
C THR A 414 17.53 -15.63 -20.17
#